data_AF-A0A956JNT7-F1
#
_entry.id   AF-A0A956JNT7-F1
#
_cell.length_a   1.000
_cell.length_b   1.000
_cell.length_c   1.000
_cell.angle_alpha   90.00
_cell.angle_beta   90.00
_cell.angle_gamma   90.00
#
_symmetry.space_group_name_H-M   'P 1'
#
loop_
_entity.id
_entity.type
_entity.pdbx_description
1 polymer ?
#
loop_
_entity_poly.entity_id
_entity_poly.type
_entity_poly.pdbx_seq_one_letter_code
_entity_poly.pdbx_strand_id
1 'polypeptide(L)'
;MVCRSIRTSALVCLLCVALAGVGCGNNDPNGAPRDDAGAVADQGSVILDTGALPDITVDSFISARPDGTTSSGDGGKPGDSGVRSDGNPPPPPPPPPRDAGIPGDSGSTTPLTTCSDLMTCLANCTPGDTICETSCIARGTASAQSAYNALGTCINSAFVGTCATQCGGPNPGSACDSCLQQSCSSQITACFGSAPPPPPPPPPPPPPPSDGGVPSDSGTTTPLTTCADLMTCLANCTPGDTTCENSCITRGTASAQAAYNAVATCINSAFAGTCATQCGGANPGSACDSCLQTSCASEINSCIGSTPPPPPPPPPPPSDGGGPRDSGGPGSLTCQGIYNCFGGCSGVQSCMQGCVTQGTASAQAEFNALNSCLGNAVSGSCASVCANIQSNACQQCMATACMTEINGCN
;
A
#
# COMPACT_ATOMS: atom_id res chain seq x y z
N MET A 1 3.53 15.41 17.59
CA MET A 1 2.41 15.84 16.71
C MET A 1 2.47 15.23 15.30
N VAL A 2 3.50 14.44 14.93
CA VAL A 2 3.66 13.86 13.58
C VAL A 2 2.99 12.47 13.42
N CYS A 3 2.80 11.67 14.48
CA CYS A 3 2.06 10.39 14.42
C CYS A 3 0.54 10.52 14.22
N ARG A 4 -0.01 11.74 14.10
CA ARG A 4 -1.45 11.94 13.83
C ARG A 4 -1.80 11.84 12.35
N SER A 5 -0.81 11.96 11.44
CA SER A 5 -1.06 11.98 9.98
C SER A 5 -1.31 10.59 9.39
N ILE A 6 -0.67 9.53 9.91
CA ILE A 6 -0.82 8.16 9.42
C ILE A 6 -2.20 7.57 9.78
N ARG A 7 -2.79 7.97 10.92
CA ARG A 7 -4.14 7.54 11.33
C ARG A 7 -5.24 8.09 10.41
N THR A 8 -5.03 9.23 9.75
CA THR A 8 -5.99 9.83 8.81
C THR A 8 -6.06 9.05 7.49
N SER A 9 -4.92 8.62 6.95
CA SER A 9 -4.90 7.82 5.71
C SER A 9 -5.51 6.42 5.89
N ALA A 10 -5.35 5.79 7.05
CA ALA A 10 -6.06 4.55 7.40
C ALA A 10 -7.57 4.78 7.56
N LEU A 11 -7.99 5.94 8.09
CA LEU A 11 -9.40 6.32 8.20
C LEU A 11 -10.08 6.48 6.84
N VAL A 12 -9.41 7.14 5.89
CA VAL A 12 -9.91 7.32 4.53
C VAL A 12 -9.99 5.98 3.80
N CYS A 13 -8.99 5.11 3.97
CA CYS A 13 -8.99 3.77 3.35
C CYS A 13 -10.09 2.86 3.93
N LEU A 14 -10.32 2.87 5.25
CA LEU A 14 -11.41 2.13 5.91
C LEU A 14 -12.80 2.69 5.59
N LEU A 15 -12.95 4.01 5.43
CA LEU A 15 -14.24 4.60 5.02
C LEU A 15 -14.56 4.42 3.54
N CYS A 16 -13.56 4.41 2.65
CA CYS A 16 -13.78 4.08 1.23
C CYS A 16 -14.29 2.64 1.04
N VAL A 17 -13.86 1.71 1.90
CA VAL A 17 -14.34 0.32 1.91
C VAL A 17 -15.77 0.22 2.45
N ALA A 18 -16.11 0.95 3.53
CA ALA A 18 -17.45 0.93 4.10
C ALA A 18 -18.53 1.59 3.20
N LEU A 19 -18.13 2.54 2.34
CA LEU A 19 -19.05 3.24 1.43
C LEU A 19 -19.29 2.52 0.09
N ALA A 20 -18.46 1.53 -0.27
CA ALA A 20 -18.66 0.72 -1.49
C ALA A 20 -19.88 -0.22 -1.41
N GLY A 21 -20.50 -0.38 -0.23
CA GLY A 21 -21.72 -1.17 -0.01
C GLY A 21 -23.05 -0.47 -0.34
N VAL A 22 -23.04 0.85 -0.57
CA VAL A 22 -24.23 1.60 -0.99
C VAL A 22 -24.10 1.90 -2.48
N GLY A 23 -24.80 1.11 -3.31
CA GLY A 23 -24.66 1.11 -4.75
C GLY A 23 -24.69 2.51 -5.39
N CYS A 24 -23.57 2.91 -5.98
CA CYS A 24 -23.53 3.95 -7.00
C CYS A 24 -24.22 3.41 -8.25
N GLY A 25 -25.49 3.78 -8.44
CA GLY A 25 -26.21 3.54 -9.68
C GLY A 25 -25.50 4.23 -10.85
N ASN A 26 -25.31 3.48 -11.93
CA ASN A 26 -24.81 3.98 -13.22
C ASN A 26 -25.68 5.16 -13.70
N ASN A 27 -25.10 6.36 -13.73
CA ASN A 27 -25.64 7.46 -14.53
C ASN A 27 -24.72 7.66 -15.74
N ASP A 28 -25.20 7.17 -16.88
CA ASP A 28 -24.70 7.47 -18.22
C ASP A 28 -24.87 8.98 -18.51
N PRO A 29 -23.81 9.74 -18.85
CA PRO A 29 -23.94 11.16 -19.20
C PRO A 29 -24.25 11.41 -20.70
N ASN A 30 -24.57 10.39 -21.50
CA ASN A 30 -24.77 10.54 -22.95
C ASN A 30 -26.24 10.64 -23.41
N GLY A 31 -27.08 11.32 -22.65
CA GLY A 31 -28.42 11.72 -23.08
C GLY A 31 -28.45 13.15 -23.64
N ALA A 32 -28.00 13.36 -24.87
CA ALA A 32 -28.16 14.64 -25.55
C ALA A 32 -29.58 14.80 -26.15
N PRO A 33 -30.26 15.95 -25.97
CA PRO A 33 -31.49 16.25 -26.69
C PRO A 33 -31.18 16.67 -28.14
N ARG A 34 -32.03 16.21 -29.05
CA ARG A 34 -32.11 16.64 -30.44
C ARG A 34 -32.74 18.04 -30.50
N ASP A 35 -32.08 18.97 -31.17
CA ASP A 35 -32.75 20.09 -31.86
C ASP A 35 -31.96 20.49 -33.12
N ASP A 36 -32.72 20.66 -34.20
CA ASP A 36 -32.31 21.09 -35.54
C ASP A 36 -31.93 22.57 -35.58
N ALA A 37 -30.81 22.91 -36.26
CA ALA A 37 -30.68 24.03 -37.20
C ALA A 37 -29.22 24.17 -37.66
N GLY A 38 -29.00 24.16 -38.97
CA GLY A 38 -27.67 24.15 -39.58
C GLY A 38 -26.97 25.50 -39.67
N ALA A 39 -25.67 25.43 -39.97
CA ALA A 39 -24.97 26.39 -40.82
C ALA A 39 -23.67 25.75 -41.31
N VAL A 40 -23.42 25.96 -42.59
CA VAL A 40 -22.27 25.48 -43.36
C VAL A 40 -21.13 26.49 -43.18
N ALA A 41 -19.93 26.04 -42.81
CA ALA A 41 -18.70 26.78 -43.04
C ALA A 41 -17.50 25.84 -43.10
N ASP A 42 -16.95 25.80 -44.30
CA ASP A 42 -15.65 25.34 -44.77
C ASP A 42 -14.48 25.96 -44.00
N GLN A 43 -13.44 25.16 -43.74
CA GLN A 43 -11.99 25.44 -43.93
C GLN A 43 -11.09 24.73 -42.90
N GLY A 44 -9.99 24.15 -43.40
CA GLY A 44 -8.76 23.99 -42.61
C GLY A 44 -8.16 22.59 -42.53
N SER A 45 -7.78 22.03 -43.67
CA SER A 45 -6.85 20.89 -43.74
C SER A 45 -5.46 21.33 -43.26
N VAL A 46 -4.89 20.63 -42.28
CA VAL A 46 -3.46 20.72 -41.94
C VAL A 46 -2.87 19.31 -41.99
N ILE A 47 -2.05 19.12 -43.03
CA ILE A 47 -1.09 18.04 -43.16
C ILE A 47 0.22 18.49 -42.50
N LEU A 48 0.75 17.68 -41.58
CA LEU A 48 2.16 17.60 -41.19
C LEU A 48 2.38 16.14 -40.75
N ASP A 49 2.82 15.27 -41.65
CA ASP A 49 4.24 14.92 -41.92
C ASP A 49 4.92 14.14 -40.78
N THR A 50 4.77 12.82 -40.89
CA THR A 50 5.80 11.77 -40.87
C THR A 50 7.07 11.98 -40.04
N GLY A 51 7.13 11.26 -38.91
CA GLY A 51 8.38 10.86 -38.26
C GLY A 51 8.42 9.33 -38.12
N ALA A 52 8.99 8.67 -39.12
CA ALA A 52 9.16 7.24 -39.24
C ALA A 52 10.17 6.67 -38.23
N LEU A 53 9.88 5.50 -37.66
CA LEU A 53 10.87 4.43 -37.34
C LEU A 53 10.16 3.05 -37.33
N PRO A 54 10.89 1.96 -37.64
CA PRO A 54 10.39 0.92 -38.54
C PRO A 54 9.61 -0.23 -37.89
N ASP A 55 8.59 -0.61 -38.65
CA ASP A 55 7.86 -1.87 -38.68
C ASP A 55 8.82 -3.04 -38.99
N ILE A 56 8.86 -4.06 -38.12
CA ILE A 56 9.36 -5.39 -38.46
C ILE A 56 8.14 -6.30 -38.53
N THR A 57 7.59 -6.38 -39.73
CA THR A 57 6.62 -7.38 -40.15
C THR A 57 7.35 -8.68 -40.43
N VAL A 58 6.99 -9.74 -39.71
CA VAL A 58 7.23 -11.11 -40.15
C VAL A 58 5.86 -11.76 -40.27
N ASP A 59 5.37 -11.78 -41.50
CA ASP A 59 4.26 -12.62 -41.92
C ASP A 59 4.82 -13.93 -42.50
N SER A 60 3.98 -14.97 -42.43
CA SER A 60 3.97 -16.21 -43.22
C SER A 60 4.75 -17.42 -42.68
N PHE A 61 4.01 -18.39 -42.09
CA PHE A 61 3.96 -19.79 -42.57
C PHE A 61 2.76 -20.58 -41.96
N ILE A 62 1.70 -20.75 -42.77
CA ILE A 62 0.97 -21.99 -43.15
C ILE A 62 0.42 -23.00 -42.08
N SER A 63 -0.91 -23.15 -42.15
CA SER A 63 -1.80 -24.34 -42.02
C SER A 63 -1.90 -25.13 -40.70
N ALA A 64 -3.11 -25.17 -40.12
CA ALA A 64 -4.16 -26.17 -40.42
C ALA A 64 -5.22 -26.20 -39.28
N ARG A 65 -6.50 -26.01 -39.64
CA ARG A 65 -7.64 -26.44 -38.82
C ARG A 65 -7.98 -27.90 -39.15
N PRO A 66 -8.63 -28.60 -38.21
CA PRO A 66 -9.92 -29.19 -38.58
C PRO A 66 -11.05 -28.76 -37.64
N ASP A 67 -12.17 -28.40 -38.27
CA ASP A 67 -13.48 -28.28 -37.66
C ASP A 67 -14.02 -29.66 -37.25
N GLY A 68 -14.73 -29.68 -36.13
CA GLY A 68 -15.63 -30.77 -35.78
C GLY A 68 -16.35 -30.48 -34.49
N THR A 69 -17.66 -30.17 -34.57
CA THR A 69 -18.69 -30.81 -33.72
C THR A 69 -20.10 -30.50 -34.22
N THR A 70 -20.78 -31.60 -34.56
CA THR A 70 -22.21 -31.93 -34.47
C THR A 70 -22.96 -31.27 -33.31
N SER A 71 -24.14 -30.68 -33.52
CA SER A 71 -25.48 -31.31 -33.51
C SER A 71 -25.97 -31.79 -32.14
N SER A 72 -27.00 -31.12 -31.59
CA SER A 72 -28.22 -31.75 -31.06
C SER A 72 -29.23 -30.67 -30.65
N GLY A 73 -30.44 -30.79 -31.20
CA GLY A 73 -31.61 -29.99 -30.86
C GLY A 73 -32.56 -30.70 -29.90
N ASP A 74 -33.63 -29.96 -29.60
CA ASP A 74 -34.94 -30.35 -29.05
C ASP A 74 -34.98 -30.84 -27.59
N GLY A 75 -35.95 -30.45 -26.75
CA GLY A 75 -37.17 -29.70 -26.96
C GLY A 75 -38.12 -29.89 -25.75
N GLY A 76 -38.91 -28.86 -25.48
CA GLY A 76 -40.32 -28.91 -25.07
C GLY A 76 -40.81 -29.85 -23.94
N LYS A 77 -41.14 -29.23 -22.79
CA LYS A 77 -42.26 -29.52 -21.85
C LYS A 77 -43.65 -29.52 -22.55
N PRO A 78 -44.80 -29.75 -21.86
CA PRO A 78 -45.08 -30.33 -20.53
C PRO A 78 -46.26 -31.36 -20.52
N GLY A 79 -46.53 -31.99 -19.37
CA GLY A 79 -47.72 -32.80 -19.15
C GLY A 79 -48.23 -32.73 -17.70
N ASP A 80 -49.53 -32.46 -17.60
CA ASP A 80 -50.40 -32.22 -16.45
C ASP A 80 -50.83 -33.51 -15.72
N SER A 81 -51.13 -33.44 -14.41
CA SER A 81 -52.24 -34.15 -13.72
C SER A 81 -52.15 -33.98 -12.19
N GLY A 82 -53.23 -33.52 -11.57
CA GLY A 82 -53.38 -33.41 -10.11
C GLY A 82 -54.02 -34.63 -9.44
N VAL A 83 -53.82 -34.77 -8.11
CA VAL A 83 -54.64 -35.58 -7.19
C VAL A 83 -54.68 -34.89 -5.80
N ARG A 84 -55.84 -34.95 -5.14
CA ARG A 84 -56.20 -34.34 -3.85
C ARG A 84 -55.91 -35.24 -2.63
N SER A 85 -55.62 -34.58 -1.50
CA SER A 85 -55.94 -34.85 -0.07
C SER A 85 -55.50 -36.14 0.62
N ASP A 86 -54.72 -35.99 1.70
CA ASP A 86 -55.13 -36.40 3.07
C ASP A 86 -54.26 -35.69 4.14
N GLY A 87 -54.88 -35.35 5.27
CA GLY A 87 -54.34 -34.47 6.30
C GLY A 87 -53.33 -35.13 7.26
N ASN A 88 -52.36 -34.32 7.69
CA ASN A 88 -51.46 -34.62 8.82
C ASN A 88 -51.33 -33.35 9.68
N PRO A 89 -51.36 -33.42 11.03
CA PRO A 89 -51.19 -32.26 11.88
C PRO A 89 -49.77 -31.68 11.76
N PRO A 90 -49.58 -30.35 11.95
CA PRO A 90 -48.27 -29.73 11.83
C PRO A 90 -47.31 -30.26 12.92
N PRO A 91 -46.03 -30.51 12.58
CA PRO A 91 -45.02 -30.84 13.58
C PRO A 91 -44.83 -29.67 14.56
N PRO A 92 -44.43 -29.94 15.82
CA PRO A 92 -44.14 -28.89 16.79
C PRO A 92 -43.03 -27.96 16.26
N PRO A 93 -43.06 -26.66 16.59
CA PRO A 93 -42.03 -25.72 16.17
C PRO A 93 -40.65 -26.22 16.63
N PRO A 94 -39.62 -26.18 15.76
CA PRO A 94 -38.27 -26.53 16.16
C PRO A 94 -37.81 -25.61 17.30
N PRO A 95 -37.06 -26.14 18.29
CA PRO A 95 -36.46 -25.30 19.32
C PRO A 95 -35.58 -24.22 18.67
N PRO A 96 -35.48 -23.01 19.26
CA PRO A 96 -34.62 -21.96 18.73
C PRO A 96 -33.20 -22.51 18.57
N PRO A 97 -32.50 -22.18 17.45
CA PRO A 97 -31.14 -22.62 17.26
C PRO A 97 -30.31 -22.14 18.45
N ARG A 98 -29.73 -23.10 19.18
CA ARG A 98 -28.67 -22.81 20.13
C ARG A 98 -27.51 -22.26 19.33
N ASP A 99 -27.00 -21.10 19.74
CA ASP A 99 -25.79 -20.46 19.24
C ASP A 99 -24.71 -21.51 18.95
N ALA A 100 -24.56 -21.82 17.66
CA ALA A 100 -23.39 -22.52 17.18
C ALA A 100 -22.28 -21.47 17.17
N GLY A 101 -21.49 -21.48 18.25
CA GLY A 101 -20.31 -20.63 18.37
C GLY A 101 -19.47 -20.71 17.10
N ILE A 102 -19.25 -19.54 16.51
CA ILE A 102 -18.42 -19.38 15.31
C ILE A 102 -16.95 -19.56 15.72
N PRO A 103 -16.18 -20.45 15.05
CA PRO A 103 -14.76 -20.60 15.32
C PRO A 103 -14.01 -19.42 14.66
N GLY A 104 -13.47 -18.52 15.47
CA GLY A 104 -12.53 -17.48 15.03
C GLY A 104 -12.68 -16.14 15.74
N ASP A 105 -13.82 -15.88 16.39
CA ASP A 105 -14.02 -14.63 17.13
C ASP A 105 -13.23 -14.69 18.44
N SER A 106 -12.27 -13.80 18.61
CA SER A 106 -11.70 -13.49 19.92
C SER A 106 -12.79 -12.81 20.73
N GLY A 107 -13.72 -13.61 21.26
CA GLY A 107 -15.02 -13.28 21.86
C GLY A 107 -14.95 -12.32 23.05
N SER A 108 -14.48 -11.11 22.77
CA SER A 108 -14.47 -10.01 23.71
C SER A 108 -15.87 -9.44 23.78
N THR A 109 -16.62 -9.84 24.81
CA THR A 109 -17.95 -9.30 25.12
C THR A 109 -17.87 -7.90 25.74
N THR A 110 -16.67 -7.32 25.84
CA THR A 110 -16.48 -6.00 26.44
C THR A 110 -17.13 -4.94 25.56
N PRO A 111 -18.05 -4.13 26.12
CA PRO A 111 -18.71 -3.06 25.38
C PRO A 111 -17.70 -1.98 24.98
N LEU A 112 -17.83 -1.47 23.75
CA LEU A 112 -17.00 -0.42 23.20
C LEU A 112 -17.64 0.93 23.60
N THR A 113 -17.08 1.58 24.62
CA THR A 113 -17.68 2.75 25.25
C THR A 113 -17.34 4.05 24.53
N THR A 114 -16.25 4.08 23.76
CA THR A 114 -15.84 5.24 22.97
C THR A 114 -15.93 4.96 21.47
N CYS A 115 -16.10 6.02 20.69
CA CYS A 115 -16.08 5.94 19.23
C CYS A 115 -14.70 5.50 18.71
N SER A 116 -13.61 5.89 19.38
CA SER A 116 -12.27 5.39 19.07
C SER A 116 -12.16 3.87 19.21
N ASP A 117 -12.71 3.27 20.27
CA ASP A 117 -12.67 1.82 20.47
C ASP A 117 -13.51 1.09 19.40
N LEU A 118 -14.65 1.67 19.03
CA LEU A 118 -15.49 1.18 17.94
C LEU A 118 -14.76 1.22 16.59
N MET A 119 -14.09 2.32 16.28
CA MET A 119 -13.27 2.45 15.06
C MET A 119 -12.10 1.46 15.03
N THR A 120 -11.42 1.25 16.16
CA THR A 120 -10.35 0.25 16.26
C THR A 120 -10.89 -1.17 16.06
N CYS A 121 -12.09 -1.49 16.55
CA CYS A 121 -12.74 -2.76 16.28
C CYS A 121 -12.98 -2.95 14.77
N LEU A 122 -13.61 -1.96 14.13
CA LEU A 122 -13.90 -1.98 12.69
C LEU A 122 -12.61 -2.05 11.84
N ALA A 123 -11.53 -1.39 12.26
CA ALA A 123 -10.25 -1.43 11.57
C ALA A 123 -9.59 -2.81 11.54
N ASN A 124 -9.97 -3.71 12.46
CA ASN A 124 -9.49 -5.08 12.48
C ASN A 124 -10.36 -6.03 11.62
N CYS A 125 -11.49 -5.55 11.09
CA CYS A 125 -12.32 -6.32 10.19
C CYS A 125 -11.69 -6.37 8.78
N THR A 126 -11.79 -7.52 8.12
CA THR A 126 -11.40 -7.63 6.72
C THR A 126 -12.39 -6.83 5.87
N PRO A 127 -11.94 -6.04 4.87
CA PRO A 127 -12.83 -5.34 3.95
C PRO A 127 -13.96 -6.22 3.39
N GLY A 128 -15.22 -5.86 3.66
CA GLY A 128 -16.40 -6.60 3.21
C GLY A 128 -16.86 -7.71 4.16
N ASP A 129 -16.20 -7.90 5.30
CA ASP A 129 -16.64 -8.80 6.36
C ASP A 129 -17.78 -8.18 7.18
N THR A 130 -18.99 -8.31 6.62
CA THR A 130 -20.22 -7.77 7.24
C THR A 130 -20.53 -8.39 8.61
N ILE A 131 -20.04 -9.59 8.91
CA ILE A 131 -20.25 -10.26 10.20
C ILE A 131 -19.39 -9.59 11.27
N CYS A 132 -18.11 -9.36 10.96
CA CYS A 132 -17.20 -8.63 11.84
C CYS A 132 -17.68 -7.20 12.07
N GLU A 133 -18.05 -6.49 11.00
CA GLU A 133 -18.52 -5.10 11.07
C GLU A 133 -19.77 -4.97 11.93
N THR A 134 -20.77 -5.83 11.70
CA THR A 134 -22.02 -5.85 12.48
C THR A 134 -21.75 -6.17 13.95
N SER A 135 -20.83 -7.09 14.23
CA SER A 135 -20.45 -7.46 15.60
C SER A 135 -19.76 -6.30 16.33
N CYS A 136 -18.87 -5.57 15.67
CA CYS A 136 -18.24 -4.37 16.23
C CYS A 136 -19.27 -3.27 16.52
N ILE A 137 -20.18 -3.00 15.58
CA ILE A 137 -21.26 -2.00 15.78
C ILE A 137 -22.16 -2.42 16.95
N ALA A 138 -22.57 -3.68 17.03
CA ALA A 138 -23.42 -4.19 18.09
C ALA A 138 -22.78 -4.09 19.49
N ARG A 139 -21.45 -4.19 19.58
CA ARG A 139 -20.69 -3.99 20.82
C ARG A 139 -20.54 -2.51 21.22
N GLY A 140 -20.73 -1.59 20.28
CA GLY A 140 -20.71 -0.16 20.53
C GLY A 140 -21.83 0.28 21.47
N THR A 141 -21.50 1.07 22.48
CA THR A 141 -22.53 1.78 23.28
C THR A 141 -23.29 2.79 22.41
N ALA A 142 -24.51 3.17 22.80
CA ALA A 142 -25.31 4.17 22.08
C ALA A 142 -24.56 5.51 21.88
N SER A 143 -23.72 5.91 22.83
CA SER A 143 -22.84 7.08 22.71
C SER A 143 -21.74 6.88 21.67
N ALA A 144 -21.10 5.70 21.65
CA ALA A 144 -20.07 5.40 20.65
C ALA A 144 -20.65 5.31 19.24
N GLN A 145 -21.80 4.64 19.08
CA GLN A 145 -22.51 4.52 17.81
C GLN A 145 -23.00 5.88 17.30
N SER A 146 -23.54 6.73 18.17
CA SER A 146 -23.99 8.07 17.74
C SER A 146 -22.84 8.97 17.29
N ALA A 147 -21.69 8.94 17.98
CA ALA A 147 -20.49 9.65 17.55
C ALA A 147 -19.92 9.09 16.24
N TYR A 148 -19.91 7.77 16.06
CA TYR A 148 -19.50 7.12 14.82
C TYR A 148 -20.39 7.50 13.63
N ASN A 149 -21.72 7.42 13.80
CA ASN A 149 -22.68 7.79 12.78
C ASN A 149 -22.60 9.29 12.42
N ALA A 150 -22.39 10.16 13.41
CA ALA A 150 -22.20 11.58 13.18
C ALA A 150 -20.91 11.86 12.39
N LEU A 151 -19.82 11.16 12.70
CA LEU A 151 -18.56 11.25 11.95
C LEU A 151 -18.73 10.76 10.51
N GLY A 152 -19.34 9.59 10.31
CA GLY A 152 -19.60 9.04 8.98
C GLY A 152 -20.48 9.95 8.12
N THR A 153 -21.55 10.52 8.70
CA THR A 153 -22.42 11.49 8.03
C THR A 153 -21.65 12.73 7.62
N CYS A 154 -20.80 13.27 8.51
CA CYS A 154 -19.99 14.44 8.20
C CYS A 154 -19.02 14.15 7.05
N ILE A 155 -18.26 13.05 7.13
CA ILE A 155 -17.29 12.69 6.10
C ILE A 155 -17.98 12.51 4.75
N ASN A 156 -19.12 11.79 4.70
CA ASN A 156 -19.86 11.59 3.46
C ASN A 156 -20.36 12.93 2.87
N SER A 157 -20.91 13.82 3.71
CA SER A 157 -21.35 15.14 3.27
C SER A 157 -20.19 16.03 2.79
N ALA A 158 -19.02 15.92 3.43
CA ALA A 158 -17.83 16.65 3.05
C ALA A 158 -17.28 16.13 1.71
N PHE A 159 -17.24 14.81 1.51
CA PHE A 159 -16.79 14.18 0.26
C PHE A 159 -17.65 14.55 -0.95
N VAL A 160 -18.98 14.61 -0.78
CA VAL A 160 -19.90 14.97 -1.87
C VAL A 160 -19.96 16.49 -2.07
N GLY A 161 -19.62 17.27 -1.04
CA GLY A 161 -19.71 18.72 -1.03
C GLY A 161 -18.35 19.42 -1.01
N THR A 162 -18.02 20.00 0.14
CA THR A 162 -16.92 20.96 0.31
C THR A 162 -15.52 20.40 0.05
N CYS A 163 -15.35 19.08 0.21
CA CYS A 163 -14.07 18.38 0.01
C CYS A 163 -14.02 17.58 -1.31
N ALA A 164 -15.05 17.63 -2.15
CA ALA A 164 -15.15 16.81 -3.36
C ALA A 164 -13.97 17.03 -4.32
N THR A 165 -13.50 18.27 -4.46
CA THR A 165 -12.40 18.60 -5.37
C THR A 165 -11.03 18.17 -4.83
N GLN A 166 -10.86 18.15 -3.50
CA GLN A 166 -9.62 17.71 -2.84
C GLN A 166 -9.56 16.18 -2.69
N CYS A 167 -10.72 15.53 -2.61
CA CYS A 167 -10.82 14.09 -2.39
C CYS A 167 -11.16 13.26 -3.65
N GLY A 168 -11.64 13.88 -4.72
CA GLY A 168 -12.01 13.22 -5.98
C GLY A 168 -10.87 13.01 -6.98
N GLY A 169 -9.64 13.41 -6.64
CA GLY A 169 -8.47 13.19 -7.48
C GLY A 169 -7.93 11.76 -7.39
N PRO A 170 -7.06 11.33 -8.33
CA PRO A 170 -6.43 10.00 -8.32
C PRO A 170 -5.56 9.75 -7.06
N ASN A 171 -5.31 10.78 -6.27
CA ASN A 171 -4.64 10.73 -4.98
C ASN A 171 -5.32 11.68 -3.99
N PRO A 172 -6.27 11.21 -3.16
CA PRO A 172 -6.79 11.96 -2.04
C PRO A 172 -5.72 12.02 -0.95
N GLY A 173 -4.63 12.75 -1.21
CA GLY A 173 -3.52 12.91 -0.28
C GLY A 173 -3.85 13.84 0.88
N SER A 174 -2.83 14.49 1.42
CA SER A 174 -2.91 15.40 2.58
C SER A 174 -3.91 16.55 2.42
N ALA A 175 -4.29 16.93 1.20
CA ALA A 175 -5.32 17.93 0.93
C ALA A 175 -6.73 17.46 1.30
N CYS A 176 -7.06 16.19 1.02
CA CYS A 176 -8.33 15.60 1.43
C CYS A 176 -8.38 15.48 2.96
N ASP A 177 -7.31 14.98 3.58
CA ASP A 177 -7.19 14.89 5.05
C ASP A 177 -7.36 16.24 5.75
N SER A 178 -6.73 17.30 5.22
CA SER A 178 -6.84 18.66 5.76
C SER A 178 -8.26 19.20 5.63
N CYS A 179 -8.91 18.96 4.48
CA CYS A 179 -10.30 19.37 4.27
C CYS A 179 -11.27 18.65 5.19
N LEU A 180 -11.12 17.34 5.37
CA LEU A 180 -11.93 16.52 6.28
C LEU A 180 -11.68 16.92 7.73
N GLN A 181 -10.43 17.17 8.14
CA GLN A 181 -10.12 17.68 9.47
C GLN A 181 -10.83 19.00 9.75
N GLN A 182 -10.82 19.91 8.78
CA GLN A 182 -11.43 21.23 8.96
C GLN A 182 -12.96 21.14 8.96
N SER A 183 -13.54 20.41 8.00
CA SER A 183 -14.99 20.30 7.81
C SER A 183 -15.66 19.45 8.90
N CYS A 184 -14.98 18.42 9.41
CA CYS A 184 -15.51 17.49 10.40
C CYS A 184 -14.84 17.59 11.78
N SER A 185 -14.14 18.69 12.06
CA SER A 185 -13.37 18.90 13.30
C SER A 185 -14.14 18.56 14.58
N SER A 186 -15.41 18.97 14.66
CA SER A 186 -16.25 18.72 15.83
C SER A 186 -16.61 17.24 16.00
N GLN A 187 -16.91 16.53 14.91
CA GLN A 187 -17.24 15.09 14.93
C GLN A 187 -15.98 14.25 15.18
N ILE A 188 -14.85 14.65 14.60
CA ILE A 188 -13.54 14.04 14.86
C ILE A 188 -13.19 14.19 16.34
N THR A 189 -13.36 15.38 16.92
CA THR A 189 -13.11 15.62 18.35
C THR A 189 -14.07 14.82 19.23
N ALA A 190 -15.34 14.73 18.86
CA ALA A 190 -16.32 13.91 19.58
C ALA A 190 -15.99 12.40 19.51
N CYS A 191 -15.41 11.94 18.40
CA CYS A 191 -15.09 10.52 18.21
C CYS A 191 -13.77 10.10 18.92
N PHE A 192 -12.72 10.93 18.81
CA PHE A 192 -11.39 10.63 19.38
C PHE A 192 -11.14 11.28 20.75
N GLY A 193 -12.13 12.01 21.27
CA GLY A 193 -12.06 12.75 22.52
C GLY A 193 -11.27 14.06 22.41
N SER A 194 -11.60 15.00 23.30
CA SER A 194 -10.65 16.01 23.76
C SER A 194 -9.52 15.27 24.46
N ALA A 195 -8.25 15.57 24.15
CA ALA A 195 -7.13 15.03 24.93
C ALA A 195 -7.43 15.23 26.43
N PRO A 196 -7.17 14.23 27.30
CA PRO A 196 -7.37 14.40 28.73
C PRO A 196 -6.67 15.69 29.20
N PRO A 197 -7.30 16.50 30.08
CA PRO A 197 -6.69 17.73 30.56
C PRO A 197 -5.27 17.43 31.06
N PRO A 198 -4.28 18.29 30.74
CA PRO A 198 -2.91 18.05 31.17
C PRO A 198 -2.92 17.77 32.68
N PRO A 199 -2.22 16.72 33.14
CA PRO A 199 -2.12 16.44 34.56
C PRO A 199 -1.67 17.74 35.26
N PRO A 200 -2.25 18.09 36.42
CA PRO A 200 -1.82 19.28 37.16
C PRO A 200 -0.30 19.24 37.29
N PRO A 201 0.39 20.38 37.11
CA PRO A 201 1.84 20.43 37.16
C PRO A 201 2.29 19.72 38.45
N PRO A 202 3.17 18.71 38.34
CA PRO A 202 3.63 18.00 39.52
C PRO A 202 4.17 19.03 40.52
N PRO A 203 3.84 18.92 41.81
CA PRO A 203 4.45 19.79 42.82
C PRO A 203 5.96 19.77 42.63
N PRO A 204 6.65 20.93 42.80
CA PRO A 204 8.09 21.04 42.59
C PRO A 204 8.80 19.88 43.30
N PRO A 205 9.66 19.12 42.60
CA PRO A 205 10.35 17.98 43.18
C PRO A 205 11.09 18.41 44.45
N PRO A 206 10.93 17.69 45.57
CA PRO A 206 11.87 17.78 46.67
C PRO A 206 13.30 17.56 46.14
N PRO A 207 14.31 18.25 46.69
CA PRO A 207 15.71 18.03 46.32
C PRO A 207 16.05 16.53 46.45
N PRO A 208 16.78 15.96 45.48
CA PRO A 208 16.99 14.52 45.40
C PRO A 208 17.77 14.01 46.63
N PRO A 209 17.26 12.99 47.34
CA PRO A 209 18.08 12.13 48.17
C PRO A 209 19.05 11.36 47.28
N SER A 210 20.32 11.37 47.65
CA SER A 210 21.35 10.51 47.06
C SER A 210 21.02 9.03 47.29
N ASP A 211 21.22 8.26 46.22
CA ASP A 211 21.46 6.81 46.13
C ASP A 211 20.51 5.80 46.80
N GLY A 212 20.11 4.83 45.98
CA GLY A 212 19.49 3.58 46.44
C GLY A 212 18.99 2.74 45.27
N GLY A 213 19.91 2.01 44.63
CA GLY A 213 19.63 1.18 43.46
C GLY A 213 18.60 0.07 43.70
N VAL A 214 17.83 -0.22 42.65
CA VAL A 214 17.13 -1.49 42.46
C VAL A 214 17.45 -2.01 41.05
N PRO A 215 17.91 -3.26 40.92
CA PRO A 215 18.14 -3.89 39.62
C PRO A 215 16.80 -4.41 39.09
N SER A 216 16.27 -3.76 38.06
CA SER A 216 15.25 -4.35 37.19
C SER A 216 15.87 -4.59 35.83
N ASP A 217 15.96 -5.86 35.51
CA ASP A 217 16.70 -6.46 34.41
C ASP A 217 16.00 -6.23 33.05
N SER A 218 16.83 -6.07 32.02
CA SER A 218 16.57 -6.29 30.60
C SER A 218 15.73 -5.28 29.81
N GLY A 219 16.41 -4.20 29.40
CA GLY A 219 16.03 -3.33 28.28
C GLY A 219 16.82 -2.04 28.30
N THR A 220 18.10 -2.10 27.93
CA THR A 220 19.08 -1.00 27.95
C THR A 220 18.46 0.38 27.67
N THR A 221 18.38 1.21 28.71
CA THR A 221 17.95 2.63 28.67
C THR A 221 19.03 3.53 28.05
N THR A 222 19.84 3.00 27.14
CA THR A 222 20.86 3.78 26.47
C THR A 222 20.18 4.85 25.62
N PRO A 223 20.49 6.13 25.84
CA PRO A 223 19.95 7.20 25.01
C PRO A 223 20.41 7.01 23.56
N LEU A 224 19.50 7.23 22.62
CA LEU A 224 19.77 7.14 21.19
C LEU A 224 20.39 8.50 20.78
N THR A 225 21.70 8.51 20.66
CA THR A 225 22.49 9.75 20.45
C THR A 225 22.55 10.16 18.99
N THR A 226 22.32 9.23 18.07
CA THR A 226 22.29 9.50 16.63
C THR A 226 20.89 9.31 16.05
N CYS A 227 20.64 9.94 14.91
CA CYS A 227 19.37 9.76 14.20
C CYS A 227 19.28 8.36 13.56
N ALA A 228 20.41 7.76 13.16
CA ALA A 228 20.47 6.36 12.74
C ALA A 228 19.99 5.38 13.83
N ASP A 229 20.41 5.58 15.09
CA ASP A 229 19.97 4.73 16.21
C ASP A 229 18.47 4.91 16.49
N LEU A 230 17.98 6.14 16.37
CA LEU A 230 16.55 6.46 16.50
C LEU A 230 15.71 5.79 15.41
N MET A 231 16.15 5.89 14.14
CA MET A 231 15.50 5.24 13.00
C MET A 231 15.49 3.72 13.13
N THR A 232 16.61 3.13 13.57
CA THR A 232 16.72 1.69 13.81
C THR A 232 15.77 1.24 14.93
N CYS A 233 15.63 2.04 15.99
CA CYS A 233 14.63 1.76 17.03
C CYS A 233 13.21 1.76 16.45
N LEU A 234 12.85 2.79 15.69
CA LEU A 234 11.53 2.92 15.07
C LEU A 234 11.24 1.81 14.06
N ALA A 235 12.23 1.38 13.27
CA ALA A 235 12.09 0.29 12.31
C ALA A 235 11.81 -1.08 12.97
N ASN A 236 12.16 -1.24 14.24
CA ASN A 236 11.85 -2.43 15.02
C ASN A 236 10.45 -2.37 15.67
N CYS A 237 9.76 -1.24 15.58
CA CYS A 237 8.37 -1.13 16.03
C CYS A 237 7.43 -1.78 15.02
N THR A 238 6.40 -2.47 15.53
CA THR A 238 5.31 -2.95 14.67
C THR A 238 4.57 -1.74 14.10
N PRO A 239 4.24 -1.69 12.80
CA PRO A 239 3.49 -0.57 12.22
C PRO A 239 2.20 -0.27 13.00
N GLY A 240 2.06 0.95 13.51
CA GLY A 240 0.92 1.38 14.32
C GLY A 240 1.10 1.21 15.85
N ASP A 241 2.21 0.63 16.31
CA ASP A 241 2.55 0.57 17.74
C ASP A 241 3.08 1.93 18.24
N THR A 242 2.15 2.80 18.59
CA THR A 242 2.47 4.12 19.12
C THR A 242 3.23 4.07 20.44
N THR A 243 3.15 2.98 21.20
CA THR A 243 3.87 2.84 22.48
C THR A 243 5.35 2.62 22.22
N CYS A 244 5.67 1.71 21.29
CA CYS A 244 7.04 1.49 20.83
C CYS A 244 7.62 2.77 20.19
N GLU A 245 6.87 3.41 19.28
CA GLU A 245 7.31 4.64 18.62
C GLU A 245 7.64 5.75 19.64
N ASN A 246 6.74 6.00 20.60
CA ASN A 246 6.96 7.01 21.64
C ASN A 246 8.14 6.67 22.53
N SER A 247 8.36 5.38 22.84
CA SER A 247 9.52 4.92 23.60
C SER A 247 10.83 5.23 22.86
N CYS A 248 10.91 4.94 21.55
CA CYS A 248 12.07 5.28 20.73
C CYS A 248 12.31 6.79 20.67
N ILE A 249 11.27 7.58 20.41
CA ILE A 249 11.36 9.04 20.37
C ILE A 249 11.87 9.59 21.71
N THR A 250 11.33 9.12 22.84
CA THR A 250 11.70 9.59 24.19
C THR A 250 13.14 9.23 24.56
N ARG A 251 13.64 8.10 24.05
CA ARG A 251 15.05 7.70 24.21
C ARG A 251 16.01 8.51 23.33
N GLY A 252 15.51 9.11 22.25
CA GLY A 252 16.28 9.99 21.37
C GLY A 252 16.78 11.24 22.08
N THR A 253 18.06 11.57 21.91
CA THR A 253 18.58 12.89 22.32
C THR A 253 17.93 14.01 21.50
N ALA A 254 17.96 15.25 22.00
CA ALA A 254 17.42 16.41 21.28
C ALA A 254 18.02 16.56 19.88
N SER A 255 19.32 16.29 19.72
CA SER A 255 20.01 16.33 18.43
C SER A 255 19.52 15.23 17.48
N ALA A 256 19.36 14.00 17.97
CA ALA A 256 18.82 12.89 17.17
C ALA A 256 17.37 13.15 16.74
N GLN A 257 16.53 13.67 17.66
CA GLN A 257 15.15 14.07 17.36
C GLN A 257 15.10 15.21 16.34
N ALA A 258 15.99 16.22 16.45
CA ALA A 258 16.03 17.33 15.50
C ALA A 258 16.38 16.84 14.07
N ALA A 259 17.39 15.97 13.94
CA ALA A 259 17.75 15.37 12.66
C ALA A 259 16.62 14.47 12.10
N TYR A 260 15.96 13.67 12.95
CA TYR A 260 14.82 12.87 12.54
C TYR A 260 13.64 13.74 12.07
N ASN A 261 13.33 14.81 12.81
CA ASN A 261 12.28 15.76 12.44
C ASN A 261 12.60 16.48 11.13
N ALA A 262 13.88 16.77 10.84
CA ALA A 262 14.31 17.34 9.56
C ALA A 262 14.06 16.37 8.40
N VAL A 263 14.43 15.09 8.55
CA VAL A 263 14.13 14.03 7.56
C VAL A 263 12.63 13.90 7.35
N ALA A 264 11.85 13.79 8.44
CA ALA A 264 10.40 13.68 8.36
C ALA A 264 9.75 14.90 7.68
N THR A 265 10.23 16.11 7.97
CA THR A 265 9.74 17.33 7.33
C THR A 265 10.05 17.33 5.84
N CYS A 266 11.29 16.97 5.46
CA CYS A 266 11.67 16.87 4.05
C CYS A 266 10.80 15.87 3.32
N ILE A 267 10.67 14.64 3.85
CA ILE A 267 9.88 13.57 3.26
C ILE A 267 8.43 14.03 3.03
N ASN A 268 7.78 14.62 4.04
CA ASN A 268 6.42 15.14 3.91
C ASN A 268 6.30 16.26 2.86
N SER A 269 7.29 17.16 2.78
CA SER A 269 7.31 18.21 1.76
C SER A 269 7.54 17.67 0.35
N ALA A 270 8.38 16.64 0.21
CA ALA A 270 8.67 15.99 -1.06
C ALA A 270 7.43 15.22 -1.55
N PHE A 271 6.75 14.48 -0.67
CA PHE A 271 5.47 13.83 -0.99
C PHE A 271 4.38 14.81 -1.44
N ALA A 272 4.31 15.99 -0.82
CA ALA A 272 3.35 17.03 -1.19
C ALA A 272 3.75 17.80 -2.47
N GLY A 273 5.01 17.67 -2.91
CA GLY A 273 5.60 18.46 -3.99
C GLY A 273 6.26 17.60 -5.05
N THR A 274 7.60 17.63 -5.07
CA THR A 274 8.43 17.07 -6.16
C THR A 274 8.29 15.57 -6.36
N CYS A 275 7.91 14.82 -5.32
CA CYS A 275 7.75 13.37 -5.36
C CYS A 275 6.27 12.92 -5.41
N ALA A 276 5.31 13.84 -5.47
CA ALA A 276 3.89 13.51 -5.42
C ALA A 276 3.46 12.53 -6.52
N THR A 277 4.01 12.66 -7.73
CA THR A 277 3.64 11.80 -8.87
C THR A 277 4.27 10.42 -8.80
N GLN A 278 5.48 10.29 -8.26
CA GLN A 278 6.18 9.00 -8.09
C GLN A 278 5.65 8.21 -6.89
N CYS A 279 5.12 8.93 -5.89
CA CYS A 279 4.65 8.35 -4.64
C CYS A 279 3.13 8.16 -4.56
N GLY A 280 2.35 8.84 -5.40
CA GLY A 280 0.88 8.68 -5.48
C GLY A 280 0.42 7.57 -6.42
N GLY A 281 1.26 6.59 -6.75
CA GLY A 281 0.85 5.44 -7.55
C GLY A 281 0.19 4.36 -6.68
N ALA A 282 -0.53 3.41 -7.32
CA ALA A 282 -0.98 2.17 -6.67
C ALA A 282 0.19 1.33 -6.08
N ASN A 283 1.43 1.72 -6.38
CA ASN A 283 2.65 1.19 -5.80
C ASN A 283 3.65 2.33 -5.58
N PRO A 284 3.80 2.86 -4.36
CA PRO A 284 4.84 3.85 -4.02
C PRO A 284 6.23 3.18 -3.93
N GLY A 285 6.54 2.26 -4.84
CA GLY A 285 7.75 1.43 -4.80
C GLY A 285 9.03 2.21 -5.08
N SER A 286 10.00 1.54 -5.72
CA SER A 286 11.36 2.05 -5.99
C SER A 286 11.45 3.46 -6.58
N ALA A 287 10.46 3.90 -7.36
CA ALA A 287 10.40 5.26 -7.91
C ALA A 287 10.18 6.34 -6.84
N CYS A 288 9.32 6.07 -5.84
CA CYS A 288 9.11 6.96 -4.71
C CYS A 288 10.35 7.00 -3.83
N ASP A 289 10.94 5.85 -3.52
CA ASP A 289 12.17 5.76 -2.74
C ASP A 289 13.33 6.52 -3.41
N SER A 290 13.49 6.38 -4.73
CA SER A 290 14.51 7.10 -5.50
C SER A 290 14.28 8.61 -5.47
N CYS A 291 13.02 9.04 -5.56
CA CYS A 291 12.69 10.46 -5.50
C CYS A 291 12.95 11.04 -4.11
N LEU A 292 12.58 10.33 -3.04
CA LEU A 292 12.82 10.73 -1.66
C LEU A 292 14.32 10.75 -1.33
N GLN A 293 15.08 9.74 -1.76
CA GLN A 293 16.53 9.73 -1.60
C GLN A 293 17.19 10.92 -2.29
N THR A 294 16.72 11.30 -3.48
CA THR A 294 17.28 12.44 -4.22
C THR A 294 16.86 13.77 -3.60
N SER A 295 15.57 13.91 -3.27
CA SER A 295 14.99 15.18 -2.79
C SER A 295 15.36 15.49 -1.34
N CYS A 296 15.59 14.45 -0.52
CA CYS A 296 15.93 14.57 0.90
C CYS A 296 17.35 14.09 1.22
N ALA A 297 18.23 14.04 0.22
CA ALA A 297 19.58 13.52 0.36
C ALA A 297 20.35 14.19 1.51
N SER A 298 20.24 15.51 1.66
CA SER A 298 20.94 16.27 2.69
C SER A 298 20.51 15.90 4.11
N GLU A 299 19.21 15.81 4.34
CA GLU A 299 18.59 15.50 5.63
C GLU A 299 18.84 14.03 5.98
N ILE A 300 18.69 13.14 5.00
CA ILE A 300 18.98 11.72 5.13
C ILE A 300 20.45 11.54 5.49
N ASN A 301 21.40 12.09 4.71
CA ASN A 301 22.83 11.99 4.99
C ASN A 301 23.23 12.58 6.36
N SER A 302 22.58 13.66 6.77
CA SER A 302 22.77 14.24 8.10
C SER A 302 22.22 13.34 9.22
N CYS A 303 21.18 12.56 8.95
CA CYS A 303 20.57 11.64 9.92
C CYS A 303 21.34 10.33 10.07
N ILE A 304 21.73 9.68 8.96
CA ILE A 304 22.55 8.45 9.01
C ILE A 304 24.01 8.74 9.39
N GLY A 305 24.39 10.02 9.41
CA GLY A 305 25.71 10.48 9.76
C GLY A 305 26.67 10.24 8.59
N SER A 306 27.06 11.30 7.91
CA SER A 306 28.36 11.31 7.25
C SER A 306 29.38 10.98 8.32
N THR A 307 30.03 9.82 8.22
CA THR A 307 31.23 9.53 9.01
C THR A 307 32.14 10.77 8.95
N PRO A 308 32.75 11.21 10.07
CA PRO A 308 33.68 12.35 10.04
C PRO A 308 34.67 12.19 8.88
N PRO A 309 35.04 13.28 8.18
CA PRO A 309 35.94 13.20 7.04
C PRO A 309 37.16 12.36 7.43
N PRO A 310 37.59 11.39 6.60
CA PRO A 310 38.69 10.51 6.95
C PRO A 310 39.89 11.37 7.35
N PRO A 311 40.60 11.04 8.45
CA PRO A 311 41.83 11.74 8.79
C PRO A 311 42.74 11.75 7.57
N PRO A 312 43.47 12.84 7.30
CA PRO A 312 44.35 12.93 6.14
C PRO A 312 45.20 11.66 6.06
N PRO A 313 45.26 11.00 4.89
CA PRO A 313 45.87 9.69 4.77
C PRO A 313 47.31 9.74 5.29
N PRO A 314 47.70 8.81 6.19
CA PRO A 314 49.10 8.64 6.54
C PRO A 314 49.93 8.47 5.26
N PRO A 315 51.14 9.04 5.18
CA PRO A 315 52.01 8.83 4.03
C PRO A 315 52.16 7.32 3.77
N PRO A 316 52.06 6.87 2.50
CA PRO A 316 51.93 5.46 2.18
C PRO A 316 53.16 4.67 2.68
N PRO A 317 52.96 3.64 3.51
CA PRO A 317 54.00 2.64 3.73
C PRO A 317 54.21 1.83 2.44
N PRO A 318 55.44 1.33 2.19
CA PRO A 318 55.77 0.57 0.99
C PRO A 318 54.84 -0.64 0.84
N SER A 319 54.30 -0.77 -0.37
CA SER A 319 53.39 -1.83 -0.79
C SER A 319 54.06 -3.20 -0.70
N ASP A 320 53.72 -3.96 0.33
CA ASP A 320 53.88 -5.42 0.31
C ASP A 320 52.53 -6.05 -0.03
N GLY A 321 52.53 -6.79 -1.14
CA GLY A 321 51.37 -7.49 -1.68
C GLY A 321 50.86 -8.57 -0.74
N GLY A 322 49.55 -8.59 -0.54
CA GLY A 322 48.90 -9.63 0.25
C GLY A 322 47.38 -9.58 0.19
N GLY A 323 46.80 -10.20 -0.86
CA GLY A 323 45.49 -10.88 -0.80
C GLY A 323 44.22 -10.05 -1.07
N PRO A 324 43.48 -10.32 -2.16
CA PRO A 324 42.10 -9.87 -2.31
C PRO A 324 41.15 -10.72 -1.46
N ARG A 325 40.23 -10.07 -0.75
CA ARG A 325 38.95 -10.68 -0.40
C ARG A 325 38.06 -10.68 -1.64
N ASP A 326 37.35 -11.78 -1.86
CA ASP A 326 36.53 -12.13 -3.01
C ASP A 326 35.45 -11.09 -3.38
N SER A 327 35.86 -10.03 -4.08
CA SER A 327 34.98 -9.25 -4.94
C SER A 327 35.07 -9.87 -6.33
N GLY A 328 34.13 -10.75 -6.65
CA GLY A 328 34.07 -11.43 -7.95
C GLY A 328 34.27 -10.44 -9.10
N GLY A 329 35.25 -10.72 -9.95
CA GLY A 329 35.48 -9.92 -11.16
C GLY A 329 34.26 -9.93 -12.09
N PRO A 330 34.21 -8.98 -13.05
CA PRO A 330 33.18 -8.97 -14.09
C PRO A 330 33.13 -10.33 -14.80
N GLY A 331 31.93 -10.90 -14.92
CA GLY A 331 31.70 -12.16 -15.62
C GLY A 331 31.60 -13.41 -14.74
N SER A 332 31.24 -13.28 -13.45
CA SER A 332 31.13 -14.43 -12.53
C SER A 332 29.69 -14.77 -12.12
N LEU A 333 28.71 -13.91 -12.35
CA LEU A 333 27.33 -14.19 -11.96
C LEU A 333 26.67 -15.18 -12.94
N THR A 334 25.98 -16.17 -12.38
CA THR A 334 24.99 -17.00 -13.10
C THR A 334 23.70 -16.19 -13.31
N CYS A 335 22.74 -16.70 -14.10
CA CYS A 335 21.46 -16.02 -14.28
C CYS A 335 20.73 -15.80 -12.94
N GLN A 336 20.71 -16.81 -12.06
CA GLN A 336 20.25 -16.66 -10.67
C GLN A 336 21.07 -15.62 -9.87
N GLY A 337 22.39 -15.53 -10.09
CA GLY A 337 23.25 -14.52 -9.49
C GLY A 337 22.86 -13.09 -9.89
N ILE A 338 22.46 -12.89 -11.15
CA ILE A 338 21.94 -11.61 -11.65
C ILE A 338 20.63 -11.24 -10.93
N TYR A 339 19.69 -12.19 -10.78
CA TYR A 339 18.43 -11.96 -10.04
C TYR A 339 18.66 -11.63 -8.56
N ASN A 340 19.54 -12.36 -7.89
CA ASN A 340 19.90 -12.07 -6.50
C ASN A 340 20.55 -10.68 -6.38
N CYS A 341 21.36 -10.29 -7.36
CA CYS A 341 21.97 -8.96 -7.43
C CYS A 341 20.91 -7.85 -7.58
N PHE A 342 19.85 -8.08 -8.38
CA PHE A 342 18.75 -7.12 -8.51
C PHE A 342 18.01 -6.87 -7.20
N GLY A 343 17.90 -7.87 -6.32
CA GLY A 343 17.32 -7.72 -4.99
C GLY A 343 18.01 -6.64 -4.15
N GLY A 344 19.31 -6.38 -4.40
CA GLY A 344 20.06 -5.31 -3.76
C GLY A 344 19.98 -3.95 -4.46
N CYS A 345 19.38 -3.87 -5.65
CA CYS A 345 19.41 -2.67 -6.49
C CYS A 345 18.26 -1.69 -6.25
N SER A 346 17.28 -2.01 -5.40
CA SER A 346 16.10 -1.16 -5.11
C SER A 346 15.44 -0.56 -6.36
N GLY A 347 15.46 -1.28 -7.49
CA GLY A 347 14.91 -0.82 -8.77
C GLY A 347 15.72 0.25 -9.53
N VAL A 348 16.94 0.59 -9.09
CA VAL A 348 17.82 1.55 -9.78
C VAL A 348 18.37 0.92 -11.06
N GLN A 349 18.03 1.51 -12.22
CA GLN A 349 18.35 0.95 -13.54
C GLN A 349 19.85 0.77 -13.79
N SER A 350 20.70 1.69 -13.34
CA SER A 350 22.16 1.57 -13.47
C SER A 350 22.74 0.44 -12.61
N CYS A 351 22.17 0.18 -11.44
CA CYS A 351 22.55 -0.95 -10.60
C CYS A 351 22.14 -2.26 -11.25
N MET A 352 20.89 -2.37 -11.73
CA MET A 352 20.42 -3.57 -12.45
C MET A 352 21.29 -3.84 -13.69
N GLN A 353 21.65 -2.80 -14.44
CA GLN A 353 22.55 -2.96 -15.58
C GLN A 353 23.96 -3.39 -15.15
N GLY A 354 24.45 -2.91 -13.99
CA GLY A 354 25.68 -3.37 -13.37
C GLY A 354 25.66 -4.85 -12.95
N CYS A 355 24.52 -5.36 -12.52
CA CYS A 355 24.33 -6.78 -12.21
C CYS A 355 24.36 -7.65 -13.48
N VAL A 356 23.70 -7.21 -14.56
CA VAL A 356 23.73 -7.92 -15.84
C VAL A 356 25.15 -7.97 -16.40
N THR A 357 25.89 -6.85 -16.36
CA THR A 357 27.28 -6.81 -16.88
C THR A 357 28.27 -7.63 -16.06
N GLN A 358 27.95 -7.92 -14.80
CA GLN A 358 28.74 -8.86 -13.97
C GLN A 358 28.42 -10.34 -14.26
N GLY A 359 27.35 -10.63 -15.00
CA GLY A 359 27.01 -11.97 -15.46
C GLY A 359 27.99 -12.54 -16.48
N THR A 360 28.16 -13.87 -16.47
CA THR A 360 28.80 -14.60 -17.58
C THR A 360 28.05 -14.35 -18.90
N ALA A 361 28.71 -14.53 -20.05
CA ALA A 361 28.04 -14.36 -21.35
C ALA A 361 26.83 -15.29 -21.53
N SER A 362 26.89 -16.51 -20.99
CA SER A 362 25.76 -17.46 -20.94
C SER A 362 24.63 -16.95 -20.04
N ALA A 363 24.95 -16.48 -18.83
CA ALA A 363 23.95 -15.90 -17.92
C ALA A 363 23.28 -14.65 -18.50
N GLN A 364 24.03 -13.81 -19.21
CA GLN A 364 23.47 -12.64 -19.91
C GLN A 364 22.52 -13.08 -21.04
N ALA A 365 22.85 -14.12 -21.79
CA ALA A 365 21.99 -14.65 -22.85
C ALA A 365 20.69 -15.26 -22.28
N GLU A 366 20.79 -16.05 -21.20
CA GLU A 366 19.65 -16.62 -20.46
C GLU A 366 18.74 -15.51 -19.89
N PHE A 367 19.34 -14.51 -19.25
CA PHE A 367 18.62 -13.37 -18.71
C PHE A 367 17.91 -12.57 -19.81
N ASN A 368 18.58 -12.30 -20.94
CA ASN A 368 17.97 -11.60 -22.06
C ASN A 368 16.82 -12.40 -22.68
N ALA A 369 16.95 -13.73 -22.81
CA ALA A 369 15.88 -14.60 -23.29
C ALA A 369 14.66 -14.57 -22.35
N LEU A 370 14.89 -14.64 -21.04
CA LEU A 370 13.83 -14.53 -20.03
C LEU A 370 13.15 -13.16 -20.06
N ASN A 371 13.92 -12.07 -20.15
CA ASN A 371 13.37 -10.71 -20.23
C ASN A 371 12.54 -10.49 -21.50
N SER A 372 12.99 -11.01 -22.64
CA SER A 372 12.20 -11.02 -23.88
C SER A 372 10.93 -11.86 -23.75
N CYS A 373 11.00 -13.03 -23.11
CA CYS A 373 9.80 -13.84 -22.86
C CYS A 373 8.79 -13.09 -21.99
N LEU A 374 9.22 -12.49 -20.87
CA LEU A 374 8.34 -11.74 -19.98
C LEU A 374 7.67 -10.56 -20.71
N GLY A 375 8.42 -9.82 -21.53
CA GLY A 375 7.87 -8.74 -22.36
C GLY A 375 6.80 -9.23 -23.35
N ASN A 376 7.06 -10.35 -24.02
CA ASN A 376 6.12 -10.96 -24.97
C ASN A 376 4.90 -11.60 -24.27
N ALA A 377 5.08 -12.16 -23.07
CA ALA A 377 3.98 -12.74 -22.30
C ALA A 377 3.02 -11.63 -21.83
N VAL A 378 3.54 -10.54 -21.28
CA VAL A 378 2.71 -9.42 -20.78
C VAL A 378 1.98 -8.70 -21.92
N SER A 379 2.61 -8.56 -23.09
CA SER A 379 1.97 -7.93 -24.26
C SER A 379 1.14 -8.89 -25.12
N GLY A 380 1.29 -10.20 -24.93
CA GLY A 380 0.66 -11.24 -25.74
C GLY A 380 -0.23 -12.17 -24.91
N SER A 381 0.23 -13.40 -24.68
CA SER A 381 -0.56 -14.50 -24.12
C SER A 381 -1.13 -14.23 -22.72
N CYS A 382 -0.53 -13.34 -21.95
CA CYS A 382 -0.98 -12.94 -20.61
C CYS A 382 -1.60 -11.54 -20.56
N ALA A 383 -1.74 -10.83 -21.68
CA ALA A 383 -2.19 -9.43 -21.68
C ALA A 383 -3.56 -9.22 -20.98
N SER A 384 -4.50 -10.14 -21.17
CA SER A 384 -5.84 -10.06 -20.57
C SER A 384 -5.85 -10.33 -19.05
N VAL A 385 -4.86 -11.06 -18.54
CA VAL A 385 -4.72 -11.40 -17.11
C VAL A 385 -3.81 -10.39 -16.41
N CYS A 386 -2.88 -9.79 -17.14
CA CYS A 386 -1.87 -8.85 -16.64
C CYS A 386 -2.30 -7.38 -16.66
N ALA A 387 -3.60 -7.09 -16.52
CA ALA A 387 -4.06 -5.72 -16.27
C ALA A 387 -3.42 -5.12 -15.00
N ASN A 388 -3.06 -5.98 -14.04
CA ASN A 388 -2.17 -5.65 -12.92
C ASN A 388 -1.03 -6.67 -12.84
N ILE A 389 0.20 -6.22 -13.13
CA ILE A 389 1.42 -7.06 -13.15
C ILE A 389 1.71 -7.71 -11.79
N GLN A 390 1.21 -7.14 -10.70
CA GLN A 390 1.38 -7.68 -9.35
C GLN A 390 0.31 -8.70 -8.94
N SER A 391 -0.72 -8.91 -9.75
CA SER A 391 -1.73 -9.91 -9.42
C SER A 391 -1.13 -11.32 -9.45
N ASN A 392 -1.51 -12.16 -8.48
CA ASN A 392 -1.09 -13.57 -8.46
C ASN A 392 -1.45 -14.29 -9.77
N ALA A 393 -2.55 -13.91 -10.42
CA ALA A 393 -2.96 -14.46 -11.71
C ALA A 393 -1.99 -14.09 -12.84
N CYS A 394 -1.52 -12.84 -12.89
CA CYS A 394 -0.50 -12.42 -13.85
C CYS A 394 0.84 -13.12 -13.59
N GLN A 395 1.26 -13.22 -12.33
CA GLN A 395 2.49 -13.93 -11.96
C GLN A 395 2.46 -15.41 -12.37
N GLN A 396 1.34 -16.10 -12.14
CA GLN A 396 1.16 -17.50 -12.57
C GLN A 396 1.15 -17.64 -14.10
N CYS A 397 0.51 -16.70 -14.81
CA CYS A 397 0.52 -16.71 -16.27
C CYS A 397 1.93 -16.52 -16.84
N MET A 398 2.67 -15.52 -16.34
CA MET A 398 4.06 -15.27 -16.76
C MET A 398 4.97 -16.46 -16.43
N ALA A 399 4.85 -17.04 -15.23
CA ALA A 399 5.62 -18.21 -14.83
C ALA A 399 5.36 -19.42 -15.75
N THR A 400 4.10 -19.63 -16.16
CA THR A 400 3.72 -20.71 -17.07
C THR A 400 4.20 -20.44 -18.49
N ALA A 401 4.05 -19.19 -18.97
CA ALA A 401 4.42 -18.80 -20.32
C ALA A 401 5.94 -18.80 -20.55
N CYS A 402 6.73 -18.49 -19.52
CA CYS A 402 8.20 -18.39 -19.58
C CYS A 402 8.91 -19.50 -18.81
N MET A 403 8.24 -20.63 -18.59
CA MET A 403 8.77 -21.71 -17.74
C MET A 403 10.09 -22.29 -18.29
N THR A 404 10.27 -22.33 -19.61
CA THR A 404 11.51 -22.82 -20.24
C THR A 404 12.69 -21.91 -19.91
N GLU A 405 12.49 -20.61 -20.01
CA GLU A 405 13.48 -19.57 -19.75
C GLU A 405 13.78 -19.44 -18.24
N ILE A 406 12.76 -19.58 -17.39
CA ILE A 406 12.90 -19.64 -15.93
C ILE A 406 13.73 -20.85 -15.51
N ASN A 407 13.49 -22.01 -16.13
CA ASN A 407 14.27 -23.22 -15.86
C ASN A 407 15.70 -23.13 -16.41
N GLY A 408 15.93 -22.36 -17.48
CA GLY A 408 17.27 -22.08 -17.99
C GLY A 408 18.08 -21.13 -17.09
N CYS A 409 17.42 -20.40 -16.19
CA CYS A 409 18.06 -19.43 -15.31
C CYS A 409 18.43 -20.01 -13.92
N ASN A 410 17.81 -21.15 -13.54
CA ASN A 410 18.09 -21.94 -12.33
C ASN A 410 19.17 -22.97 -12.60
#